data_AF-A0A072PK52-F1
#
_entry.id   AF-A0A072PK52-F1
#
_cell.length_a   1.000
_cell.length_b   1.000
_cell.length_c   1.000
_cell.angle_alpha   90.00
_cell.angle_beta   90.00
_cell.angle_gamma   90.00
#
_symmetry.space_group_name_H-M   'P 1'
#
loop_
_entity.id
_entity.type
_entity.pdbx_description
1 polymer ?
#
loop_
_entity_poly.entity_id
_entity_poly.type
_entity_poly.pdbx_seq_one_letter_code
_entity_poly.pdbx_strand_id
1 'polypeptide(L)'
;MEAKLRPFFKASVKNRQLPGIGAFLVDKKGIFLFREAFGSTQIENPTAPTFDVDTVLPMFSCTTLWTTIAALQLIEQGKLTLSDYVEQYVSAISKVQVLECNQQKEGSAPSFRPPNSKPTILQLMGRPIQQGFPTTFSTN
;
A
#
# COMPACT_ATOMS: atom_id res chain seq x y z
N MET A 1 17.53 5.62 -22.08
CA MET A 1 16.34 5.37 -21.24
C MET A 1 15.59 6.66 -20.97
N GLU A 2 16.25 7.70 -20.46
CA GLU A 2 15.65 9.04 -20.24
C GLU A 2 14.98 9.65 -21.49
N ALA A 3 15.61 9.49 -22.66
CA ALA A 3 15.11 10.03 -23.93
C ALA A 3 13.73 9.49 -24.34
N LYS A 4 13.27 8.36 -23.77
CA LYS A 4 11.93 7.80 -24.00
C LYS A 4 10.95 8.12 -22.86
N LEU A 5 11.43 8.19 -21.62
CA LEU A 5 10.59 8.44 -20.43
C LEU A 5 10.04 9.87 -20.39
N ARG A 6 10.91 10.87 -20.60
CA ARG A 6 10.49 12.28 -20.62
C ARG A 6 9.36 12.58 -21.62
N PRO A 7 9.48 12.24 -22.92
CA PRO A 7 8.41 12.52 -23.87
C PRO A 7 7.15 11.71 -23.57
N PHE A 8 7.27 10.50 -23.05
CA PHE A 8 6.12 9.69 -22.65
C PHE A 8 5.34 10.35 -21.51
N PHE A 9 6.01 10.76 -20.41
CA PHE A 9 5.35 11.42 -19.29
C PHE A 9 4.72 12.76 -19.70
N LYS A 10 5.42 13.57 -20.50
CA LYS A 10 4.87 14.81 -21.05
C LYS A 10 3.63 14.56 -21.91
N ALA A 11 3.64 13.51 -22.74
CA ALA A 11 2.49 13.15 -23.56
C ALA A 11 1.29 12.70 -22.71
N SER A 12 1.49 11.88 -21.67
CA SER A 12 0.42 11.43 -20.77
C SER A 12 -0.25 12.59 -20.02
N VAL A 13 0.53 13.56 -19.54
CA VAL A 13 0.00 14.78 -18.91
C VAL A 13 -0.72 15.65 -19.95
N LYS A 14 -0.12 15.87 -21.13
CA LYS A 14 -0.75 16.67 -22.21
C LYS A 14 -2.08 16.07 -22.67
N ASN A 15 -2.17 14.74 -22.75
CA ASN A 15 -3.37 14.02 -23.12
C ASN A 15 -4.39 13.90 -21.97
N ARG A 16 -4.14 14.56 -20.84
CA ARG A 16 -4.99 14.58 -19.62
C ARG A 16 -5.31 13.17 -19.08
N GLN A 17 -4.40 12.22 -19.28
CA GLN A 17 -4.53 10.87 -18.71
C GLN A 17 -4.23 10.85 -17.21
N LEU A 18 -3.38 11.78 -16.75
CA LEU A 18 -2.95 11.94 -15.36
C LEU A 18 -2.84 13.45 -15.06
N PRO A 19 -3.17 13.90 -13.82
CA PRO A 19 -2.95 15.29 -13.40
C PRO A 19 -1.46 15.65 -13.42
N GLY A 20 -0.66 14.78 -12.79
CA GLY A 20 0.77 14.92 -12.69
C GLY A 20 1.44 13.58 -12.44
N ILE A 21 2.73 13.53 -12.73
CA ILE A 21 3.56 12.34 -12.56
C ILE A 21 4.96 12.75 -12.13
N GLY A 22 5.47 12.10 -11.09
CA GLY A 22 6.85 12.21 -10.62
C GLY A 22 7.52 10.85 -10.71
N ALA A 23 8.77 10.83 -11.15
CA ALA A 23 9.58 9.63 -11.18
C ALA A 23 11.03 9.94 -10.88
N PHE A 24 11.67 9.03 -10.16
CA PHE A 24 13.09 9.10 -9.87
C PHE A 24 13.74 7.73 -10.07
N LEU A 25 15.01 7.73 -10.43
CA LEU A 25 15.86 6.56 -10.55
C LEU A 25 17.16 6.88 -9.82
N VAL A 26 17.53 6.02 -8.88
CA VAL A 26 18.75 6.18 -8.08
C VAL A 26 19.61 4.95 -8.28
N ASP A 27 20.91 5.17 -8.46
CA ASP A 27 21.87 4.07 -8.51
C ASP A 27 22.27 3.59 -7.08
N LYS A 28 23.05 2.51 -7.01
CA LYS A 28 23.55 1.96 -5.74
C LYS A 28 24.50 2.91 -4.97
N LYS A 29 25.02 3.95 -5.63
CA LYS A 29 25.89 4.97 -5.02
C LYS A 29 25.07 6.17 -4.51
N GLY A 30 23.75 6.16 -4.67
CA GLY A 30 22.87 7.26 -4.29
C GLY A 30 22.78 8.38 -5.34
N ILE A 31 23.28 8.16 -6.56
CA ILE A 31 23.25 9.17 -7.63
C ILE A 31 21.91 9.08 -8.35
N PHE A 32 21.21 10.21 -8.44
CA PHE A 32 19.99 10.34 -9.23
C PHE A 32 20.32 10.29 -10.72
N LEU A 33 19.95 9.19 -11.37
CA LEU A 33 20.01 9.02 -12.82
C LEU A 33 18.80 9.63 -13.53
N PHE A 34 17.72 9.86 -12.78
CA PHE A 34 16.50 10.53 -13.23
C PHE A 34 15.79 11.08 -11.99
N ARG A 35 15.30 12.32 -12.02
CA ARG A 35 14.50 12.93 -10.94
C ARG A 35 13.68 14.06 -11.53
N GLU A 36 12.49 13.74 -12.02
CA GLU A 36 11.64 14.72 -12.70
C GLU A 36 10.17 14.53 -12.36
N ALA A 37 9.44 15.63 -12.48
CA ALA A 37 8.03 15.75 -12.21
C ALA A 37 7.37 16.59 -13.32
N PHE A 38 6.15 16.22 -13.70
CA PHE A 38 5.39 16.88 -14.76
C PHE A 38 3.93 17.02 -14.37
N GLY A 39 3.28 18.11 -14.80
CA GLY A 39 1.85 18.33 -14.66
C GLY A 39 1.45 19.19 -13.46
N SER A 40 0.22 19.02 -13.02
CA SER A 40 -0.40 19.74 -11.91
C SER A 40 -0.93 18.77 -10.86
N THR A 41 -1.29 19.29 -9.70
CA THR A 41 -1.89 18.47 -8.62
C THR A 41 -3.34 18.07 -8.92
N GLN A 42 -4.03 18.76 -9.84
CA GLN A 42 -5.42 18.51 -10.20
C GLN A 42 -5.65 18.68 -11.71
N ILE A 43 -6.45 17.80 -12.33
CA ILE A 43 -6.76 17.84 -13.78
C ILE A 43 -7.71 18.99 -14.11
N GLU A 44 -8.71 19.24 -13.26
CA GLU A 44 -9.86 20.08 -13.57
C GLU A 44 -9.66 21.55 -13.18
N ASN A 45 -8.72 21.83 -12.29
CA ASN A 45 -8.47 23.18 -11.78
C ASN A 45 -7.30 23.85 -12.52
N PRO A 46 -7.55 24.93 -13.29
CA PRO A 46 -6.50 25.66 -14.01
C PRO A 46 -5.49 26.38 -13.10
N THR A 47 -5.84 26.63 -11.83
CA THR A 47 -4.96 27.26 -10.84
C THR A 47 -4.32 26.24 -9.90
N ALA A 48 -4.46 24.95 -10.19
CA ALA A 48 -3.84 23.90 -9.40
C ALA A 48 -2.31 24.09 -9.33
N PRO A 49 -1.70 23.91 -8.14
CA PRO A 49 -0.25 23.93 -8.00
C PRO A 49 0.44 22.99 -8.99
N THR A 50 1.63 23.39 -9.45
CA THR A 50 2.49 22.53 -10.28
C THR A 50 2.87 21.30 -9.47
N PHE A 51 2.85 20.14 -10.13
CA PHE A 51 3.32 18.90 -9.54
C PHE A 51 4.85 18.87 -9.65
N ASP A 52 5.53 18.95 -8.50
CA ASP A 52 6.98 18.91 -8.40
C ASP A 52 7.47 17.65 -7.66
N VAL A 53 8.79 17.54 -7.55
CA VAL A 53 9.48 16.40 -6.93
C VAL A 53 9.36 16.35 -5.41
N ASP A 54 8.87 17.42 -4.79
CA ASP A 54 8.70 17.56 -3.34
C ASP A 54 7.21 17.60 -2.95
N THR A 55 6.32 17.38 -3.92
CA THR A 55 4.87 17.34 -3.74
C THR A 55 4.50 16.16 -2.84
N VAL A 56 3.75 16.45 -1.77
CA VAL A 56 3.29 15.44 -0.81
C VAL A 56 2.16 14.61 -1.42
N LEU A 57 2.31 13.29 -1.37
CA LEU A 57 1.34 12.35 -1.93
C LEU A 57 0.85 11.35 -0.88
N PRO A 58 -0.42 10.93 -0.94
CA PRO A 58 -0.89 9.79 -0.18
C PRO A 58 -0.16 8.53 -0.65
N MET A 59 0.51 7.85 0.29
CA MET A 59 1.35 6.68 0.01
C MET A 59 0.53 5.39 -0.18
N PHE A 60 -0.73 5.36 0.26
CA PHE A 60 -1.62 4.19 0.19
C PHE A 60 -0.90 2.89 0.59
N SER A 61 -1.04 1.81 -0.18
CA SER A 61 -0.43 0.50 0.10
C SER A 61 1.10 0.51 0.06
N CYS A 62 1.76 1.54 -0.48
CA CYS A 62 3.22 1.65 -0.40
C CYS A 62 3.71 1.85 1.05
N THR A 63 2.81 2.15 1.99
CA THR A 63 3.10 2.16 3.44
C THR A 63 3.56 0.80 3.97
N THR A 64 3.16 -0.31 3.35
CA THR A 64 3.59 -1.66 3.79
C THR A 64 5.10 -1.85 3.75
N LEU A 65 5.80 -1.21 2.81
CA LEU A 65 7.26 -1.25 2.75
C LEU A 65 7.88 -0.63 4.01
N TRP A 66 7.40 0.54 4.41
CA TRP A 66 7.87 1.26 5.59
C TRP A 66 7.60 0.48 6.88
N THR A 67 6.38 -0.06 7.01
CA THR A 67 6.01 -0.92 8.15
C THR A 67 6.88 -2.17 8.24
N THR A 68 7.23 -2.76 7.09
CA THR A 68 8.12 -3.93 7.03
C THR A 68 9.52 -3.59 7.52
N ILE A 69 10.08 -2.43 7.11
CA ILE A 69 11.40 -1.96 7.58
C ILE A 69 11.38 -1.76 9.10
N ALA A 70 10.35 -1.11 9.64
CA ALA A 70 10.21 -0.91 11.09
C ALA A 70 10.11 -2.24 11.85
N ALA A 71 9.38 -3.22 11.32
CA ALA A 71 9.29 -4.55 11.92
C ALA A 71 10.65 -5.28 11.91
N LEU A 72 11.42 -5.18 10.82
CA LEU A 72 12.77 -5.74 10.74
C LEU A 72 13.73 -5.09 11.74
N GLN A 73 13.65 -3.77 11.94
CA GLN A 73 14.43 -3.08 12.97
C GLN A 73 14.11 -3.57 14.39
N LEU A 74 12.85 -3.91 14.67
CA LEU A 74 12.45 -4.50 15.96
C LEU A 74 12.97 -5.93 16.12
N ILE A 75 13.07 -6.68 15.02
CA ILE A 75 13.68 -8.02 15.00
C ILE A 75 15.18 -7.93 15.32
N GLU A 76 15.89 -6.99 14.71
CA GLU A 76 17.31 -6.74 15.00
C GLU A 76 17.56 -6.35 16.46
N GLN A 77 16.60 -5.65 17.09
CA GLN A 77 16.65 -5.29 18.52
C GLN A 77 16.25 -6.44 19.46
N GLY A 78 15.87 -7.62 18.94
CA GLY A 78 15.40 -8.75 19.74
C GLY A 78 14.03 -8.52 20.42
N LYS A 79 13.26 -7.52 19.95
CA LYS A 79 11.92 -7.19 20.50
C LYS A 79 10.79 -7.95 19.79
N LEU A 80 11.07 -8.48 18.61
CA LEU A 80 10.12 -9.18 17.75
C LEU A 80 10.82 -10.39 17.12
N THR A 81 10.12 -11.51 16.99
CA THR A 81 10.61 -12.67 16.24
C THR A 81 9.61 -13.04 15.15
N LEU A 82 10.10 -13.46 13.98
CA LEU A 82 9.24 -13.87 12.86
C LEU A 82 8.31 -15.05 13.20
N SER A 83 8.73 -15.90 14.13
CA SER A 83 7.95 -17.05 14.63
C SER A 83 6.96 -16.69 15.72
N ASP A 84 6.99 -15.47 16.27
CA ASP A 84 6.10 -15.09 17.36
C ASP A 84 4.64 -15.06 16.88
N TYR A 85 3.75 -15.49 17.76
CA TYR A 85 2.32 -15.37 17.52
C TYR A 85 1.90 -13.92 17.70
N VAL A 86 1.10 -13.40 16.76
CA VAL A 86 0.66 -12.00 16.79
C VAL A 86 -0.14 -11.68 18.06
N GLU A 87 -0.84 -12.68 18.62
CA GLU A 87 -1.64 -12.52 19.85
C GLU A 87 -0.83 -12.07 21.07
N GLN A 88 0.49 -12.32 21.09
CA GLN A 88 1.38 -11.87 22.17
C GLN A 88 1.48 -10.34 22.23
N TYR A 89 1.33 -9.68 21.09
CA TYR A 89 1.42 -8.22 20.94
C TYR A 89 0.04 -7.58 20.76
N VAL A 90 -0.88 -8.26 20.06
CA VAL A 90 -2.22 -7.78 19.74
C VAL A 90 -3.24 -8.85 20.10
N SER A 91 -3.67 -8.86 21.36
CA SER A 91 -4.62 -9.85 21.89
C SER A 91 -5.94 -9.89 21.12
N ALA A 92 -6.37 -8.78 20.53
CA ALA A 92 -7.59 -8.70 19.72
C ALA A 92 -7.60 -9.66 18.53
N ILE A 93 -6.45 -10.04 17.98
CA ILE A 93 -6.37 -10.93 16.81
C ILE A 93 -6.86 -12.35 17.12
N SER A 94 -6.79 -12.77 18.40
CA SER A 94 -7.30 -14.07 18.86
C SER A 94 -8.83 -14.20 18.73
N LYS A 95 -9.54 -13.05 18.64
CA LYS A 95 -11.01 -13.01 18.50
C LYS A 95 -11.45 -13.01 17.04
N VAL A 96 -10.53 -12.92 16.09
CA VAL A 96 -10.85 -12.88 14.66
C VAL A 96 -11.34 -14.25 14.21
N GLN A 97 -12.50 -14.27 13.56
CA GLN A 97 -13.08 -15.47 12.96
C GLN A 97 -12.88 -15.47 11.45
N VAL A 98 -12.87 -16.66 10.84
CA VAL A 98 -12.80 -16.82 9.39
C VAL A 98 -14.23 -16.88 8.86
N LEU A 99 -14.55 -15.99 7.92
CA LEU A 99 -15.82 -16.02 7.19
C LEU A 99 -15.86 -17.26 6.30
N GLU A 100 -16.94 -18.04 6.38
CA GLU A 100 -17.19 -19.16 5.48
C GLU A 100 -18.14 -18.73 4.36
N CYS A 101 -17.65 -18.68 3.12
CA CYS A 101 -18.45 -18.34 1.94
C CYS A 101 -19.14 -19.58 1.34
N ASN A 102 -19.76 -20.41 2.18
CA ASN A 102 -20.39 -21.65 1.75
C ASN A 102 -21.87 -21.38 1.50
N GLN A 103 -22.25 -21.21 0.22
CA GLN A 103 -23.64 -21.20 -0.28
C GLN A 103 -24.60 -20.31 0.53
N GLN A 104 -24.32 -19.00 0.54
CA GLN A 104 -25.21 -18.02 1.14
C GLN A 104 -26.44 -17.84 0.23
N LYS A 105 -27.63 -18.24 0.70
CA LYS A 105 -28.89 -17.79 0.09
C LYS A 105 -29.02 -16.29 0.36
N GLU A 106 -29.51 -15.52 -0.61
CA GLU A 106 -29.77 -14.08 -0.43
C GLU A 106 -30.57 -13.84 0.86
N GLY A 107 -30.01 -13.04 1.77
CA GLY A 107 -30.63 -12.71 3.06
C GLY A 107 -30.25 -13.59 4.26
N SER A 108 -29.41 -14.64 4.11
CA SER A 108 -28.96 -15.43 5.26
C SER A 108 -27.77 -14.79 6.00
N ALA A 109 -27.76 -14.90 7.34
CA ALA A 109 -26.67 -14.42 8.17
C ALA A 109 -25.31 -15.07 7.79
N PRO A 110 -24.19 -14.33 7.87
CA PRO A 110 -22.85 -14.86 7.56
C PRO A 110 -22.44 -15.98 8.52
N SER A 111 -21.86 -17.06 7.98
CA SER A 111 -21.29 -18.17 8.76
C SER A 111 -19.83 -17.88 9.10
N PHE A 112 -19.43 -18.20 10.33
CA PHE A 112 -18.07 -18.00 10.83
C PHE A 112 -17.53 -19.27 11.45
N ARG A 113 -16.23 -19.50 11.25
CA ARG A 113 -15.48 -20.58 11.90
C ARG A 113 -14.25 -20.05 12.63
N PRO A 114 -13.73 -20.75 13.64
CA PRO A 114 -12.44 -20.42 14.22
C PRO A 114 -11.30 -20.59 13.17
N PRO A 115 -10.23 -19.79 13.26
CA PRO A 115 -9.02 -20.01 12.46
C PRO A 115 -8.36 -21.36 12.77
N ASN A 116 -7.79 -22.03 11.75
CA ASN A 116 -7.12 -23.32 11.93
C ASN A 116 -5.73 -23.21 12.58
N SER A 117 -5.17 -22.00 12.61
CA SER A 117 -3.84 -21.73 13.15
C SER A 117 -3.76 -20.30 13.66
N LYS A 118 -2.92 -20.07 14.67
CA LYS A 118 -2.61 -18.72 15.14
C LYS A 118 -1.70 -18.01 14.12
N PRO A 119 -1.98 -16.75 13.76
CA PRO A 119 -1.14 -16.01 12.84
C PRO A 119 0.22 -15.69 13.47
N THR A 120 1.29 -15.76 12.68
CA THR A 120 2.65 -15.34 13.08
C THR A 120 3.02 -13.98 12.50
N ILE A 121 4.05 -13.34 13.05
CA ILE A 121 4.61 -12.09 12.50
C ILE A 121 5.05 -12.27 11.04
N LEU A 122 5.68 -13.41 10.70
CA LEU A 122 6.06 -13.72 9.32
C LEU A 122 4.84 -13.76 8.38
N GLN A 123 3.72 -14.33 8.83
CA GLN A 123 2.51 -14.40 8.02
C GLN A 123 1.92 -13.01 7.78
N LEU A 124 2.01 -12.10 8.75
CA LEU A 124 1.57 -10.71 8.62
C LEU A 124 2.44 -9.91 7.62
N MET A 125 3.75 -10.15 7.60
CA MET A 125 4.70 -9.46 6.73
C MET A 125 4.74 -10.02 5.30
N GLY A 126 4.74 -11.35 5.16
CA GLY A 126 4.88 -12.03 3.87
C GLY A 126 3.59 -12.10 3.06
N ARG A 127 2.45 -11.95 3.73
CA ARG A 127 1.15 -11.77 3.10
C ARG A 127 0.43 -10.71 3.92
N PRO A 128 0.32 -9.45 3.47
CA PRO A 128 -0.66 -8.57 4.09
C PRO A 128 -1.96 -9.36 4.07
N ILE A 129 -2.43 -9.70 5.27
CA ILE A 129 -3.47 -10.72 5.44
C ILE A 129 -4.58 -10.30 4.49
N GLN A 130 -5.11 -11.23 3.69
CA GLN A 130 -6.37 -11.01 2.97
C GLN A 130 -7.52 -10.91 3.99
N GLN A 131 -7.39 -10.01 4.97
CA GLN A 131 -8.52 -9.38 5.61
C GLN A 131 -9.23 -8.73 4.43
N GLY A 132 -10.37 -9.29 4.05
CA GLY A 132 -11.19 -8.69 3.01
C GLY A 132 -11.39 -7.23 3.39
N PHE A 133 -10.74 -6.33 2.66
CA PHE A 133 -11.01 -4.91 2.82
C PHE A 133 -12.42 -4.72 2.24
N PRO A 134 -13.41 -4.28 3.01
CA PRO A 134 -14.70 -3.92 2.45
C PRO A 134 -14.47 -2.70 1.56
N THR A 135 -14.32 -2.91 0.25
CA THR A 135 -14.27 -1.83 -0.73
C THR A 135 -15.69 -1.38 -1.05
N THR A 136 -16.44 -0.97 -0.03
CA THR A 136 -17.66 -0.19 -0.21
C THR A 136 -17.33 1.23 0.20
N PHE A 137 -16.76 1.99 -0.74
CA PHE A 137 -16.84 3.44 -0.65
C PHE A 137 -18.28 3.80 -0.98
N SER A 138 -19.11 4.00 0.04
CA SER A 138 -20.40 4.67 -0.14
C SER A 138 -20.10 6.12 -0.48
N THR A 139 -20.13 6.46 -1.76
CA THR A 139 -20.25 7.85 -2.19
C THR A 139 -21.66 8.31 -1.82
N ASN A 140 -21.75 9.12 -0.77
CA ASN A 140 -22.86 10.06 -0.61
C ASN A 140 -22.70 11.21 -1.61
#